data_AF-A0A1B1ZLS1-F1
#
_entry.id   AF-A0A1B1ZLS1-F1
#
_cell.length_a   1.000
_cell.length_b   1.000
_cell.length_c   1.000
_cell.angle_alpha   90.00
_cell.angle_beta   90.00
_cell.angle_gamma   90.00
#
_symmetry.space_group_name_H-M   'P 1'
#
loop_
_entity.id
_entity.type
_entity.pdbx_description
1 polymer ?
#
loop_
_entity_poly.entity_id
_entity_poly.type
_entity_poly.pdbx_seq_one_letter_code
_entity_poly.pdbx_strand_id
1 'polypeptide(L)'
;MTRDVSDLARLLADHDTLRAALLATHTARPDGRCRACGSQTGLASRWPCRLHSAAEQGARLAGDRHRPTGPRRDPVRGPPAGERGEGLAGDPR
;
A
#
# COMPACT_ATOMS: atom_id res chain seq x y z
N MET A 1 -25.53 13.75 -10.99
CA MET A 1 -24.65 13.36 -9.86
C MET A 1 -23.51 12.50 -10.38
N THR A 2 -22.36 13.07 -10.70
CA THR A 2 -21.14 12.28 -10.90
C THR A 2 -20.63 11.85 -9.53
N ARG A 3 -20.81 10.58 -9.16
CA ARG A 3 -20.15 10.00 -7.98
C ARG A 3 -18.65 10.27 -8.10
N ASP A 4 -18.09 10.95 -7.12
CA ASP A 4 -16.67 11.30 -7.10
C ASP A 4 -15.81 10.02 -6.99
N VAL A 5 -14.60 10.04 -7.55
CA VAL A 5 -13.66 8.92 -7.46
C VAL A 5 -13.39 8.54 -6.00
N SER A 6 -13.40 9.53 -5.09
CA SER A 6 -13.19 9.33 -3.66
C SER A 6 -14.32 8.54 -2.99
N ASP A 7 -15.58 8.79 -3.38
CA ASP A 7 -16.72 8.07 -2.82
C ASP A 7 -16.71 6.61 -3.27
N LEU A 8 -16.39 6.39 -4.54
CA LEU A 8 -16.22 5.04 -5.06
C LEU A 8 -15.03 4.33 -4.40
N ALA A 9 -13.92 5.03 -4.16
CA ALA A 9 -12.76 4.49 -3.48
C ALA A 9 -13.08 4.02 -2.05
N ARG A 10 -13.88 4.78 -1.30
CA ARG A 10 -14.34 4.39 0.05
C ARG A 10 -15.16 3.11 0.02
N LEU A 11 -16.10 3.00 -0.94
CA LEU A 11 -16.89 1.77 -1.12
C LEU A 11 -15.99 0.57 -1.47
N LEU A 12 -15.02 0.77 -2.36
CA LEU A 12 -14.09 -0.29 -2.79
C LEU A 12 -13.06 -0.67 -1.72
N ALA A 13 -12.79 0.19 -0.74
CA ALA A 13 -11.93 -0.15 0.39
C ALA A 13 -12.51 -1.29 1.25
N ASP A 14 -13.84 -1.41 1.30
CA ASP A 14 -14.53 -2.48 2.04
C ASP A 14 -14.84 -3.72 1.19
N HIS A 15 -14.55 -3.70 -0.12
CA HIS A 15 -14.95 -4.74 -1.07
C HIS A 15 -13.74 -5.30 -1.83
N ASP A 16 -12.93 -6.10 -1.15
CA ASP A 16 -11.64 -6.61 -1.65
C ASP A 16 -11.75 -7.35 -2.98
N THR A 17 -12.71 -8.27 -3.11
CA THR A 17 -12.90 -9.06 -4.35
C THR A 17 -13.27 -8.17 -5.53
N LEU A 18 -14.19 -7.22 -5.33
CA LEU A 18 -14.60 -6.28 -6.38
C LEU A 18 -13.44 -5.37 -6.78
N ARG A 19 -12.69 -4.86 -5.80
CA ARG A 19 -11.51 -4.05 -6.03
C ARG A 19 -10.45 -4.80 -6.83
N ALA A 20 -10.14 -6.03 -6.45
CA ALA A 20 -9.18 -6.88 -7.17
C ALA A 20 -9.63 -7.14 -8.61
N ALA A 21 -10.92 -7.44 -8.82
CA ALA A 21 -11.48 -7.65 -10.15
C ALA A 21 -11.37 -6.39 -11.03
N LEU A 22 -11.64 -5.21 -10.47
CA LEU A 22 -11.51 -3.94 -11.19
C LEU A 22 -10.06 -3.66 -11.59
N LEU A 23 -9.10 -3.87 -10.70
CA LEU A 23 -7.67 -3.69 -11.00
C LEU A 23 -7.17 -4.68 -12.07
N ALA A 24 -7.61 -5.94 -12.01
CA ALA A 24 -7.24 -6.95 -12.98
C ALA A 24 -7.86 -6.71 -14.37
N THR A 25 -9.12 -6.24 -14.40
CA THR A 25 -9.88 -6.12 -15.65
C THR A 25 -9.62 -4.78 -16.35
N HIS A 26 -9.58 -3.68 -15.61
CA HIS A 26 -9.29 -2.37 -16.16
C HIS A 26 -7.79 -2.18 -16.31
N THR A 27 -7.27 -2.46 -17.50
CA THR A 27 -5.85 -2.34 -17.86
C THR A 27 -5.63 -1.33 -19.00
N ALA A 28 -4.39 -0.86 -19.14
CA ALA A 28 -3.97 0.03 -20.22
C ALA A 28 -3.93 -0.71 -21.58
N ARG A 29 -4.37 -0.02 -22.63
CA ARG A 29 -4.09 -0.37 -24.04
C ARG A 29 -2.91 0.45 -24.56
N PRO A 30 -2.25 0.01 -25.65
CA PRO A 30 -1.16 0.77 -26.29
C PRO A 30 -1.55 2.17 -26.76
N ASP A 31 -2.84 2.42 -27.01
CA ASP A 31 -3.40 3.71 -27.44
C ASP A 31 -3.65 4.69 -26.27
N GLY A 32 -3.20 4.36 -25.05
CA GLY A 32 -3.39 5.18 -23.86
C GLY A 32 -4.81 5.16 -23.30
N ARG A 33 -5.66 4.20 -23.71
CA ARG A 33 -7.04 4.05 -23.23
C ARG A 33 -7.19 2.82 -22.36
N CYS A 34 -8.29 2.76 -21.61
CA CYS A 34 -8.63 1.57 -20.84
C CYS A 34 -9.25 0.48 -21.73
N ARG A 35 -8.70 -0.74 -21.63
CA ARG A 35 -9.19 -1.92 -22.37
C ARG A 35 -10.66 -2.22 -22.06
N ALA A 36 -10.98 -2.35 -20.77
CA ALA A 36 -12.29 -2.75 -20.30
C ALA A 36 -13.38 -1.70 -20.54
N CYS A 37 -13.05 -0.41 -20.48
CA CYS A 37 -14.03 0.64 -20.81
C CYS A 37 -14.41 0.59 -22.29
N GLY A 38 -13.43 0.41 -23.18
CA GLY A 38 -13.69 0.28 -24.61
C GLY A 38 -14.55 -0.94 -24.95
N SER A 39 -14.29 -2.09 -24.33
CA SER A 39 -15.06 -3.31 -24.61
C SER A 39 -16.46 -3.34 -23.98
N GLN A 40 -16.63 -2.78 -22.78
CA GLN A 40 -17.91 -2.87 -22.04
C GLN A 40 -18.88 -1.73 -22.38
N THR A 41 -18.37 -0.53 -22.64
CA THR A 41 -19.21 0.66 -22.80
C THR A 41 -19.17 1.25 -24.20
N GLY A 42 -18.32 0.71 -25.09
CA GLY A 42 -17.98 1.35 -26.37
C GLY A 42 -17.18 2.65 -26.22
N LEU A 43 -17.09 3.21 -25.01
CA LEU A 43 -16.35 4.42 -24.68
C LEU A 43 -14.99 4.05 -24.09
N ALA A 44 -13.96 4.13 -24.91
CA ALA A 44 -12.58 3.93 -24.48
C ALA A 44 -12.08 5.16 -23.70
N SER A 45 -12.42 5.21 -22.41
CA SER A 45 -11.94 6.23 -21.48
C SER A 45 -10.40 6.25 -21.44
N ARG A 46 -9.82 7.46 -21.33
CA ARG A 46 -8.37 7.62 -21.15
C ARG A 46 -7.88 6.83 -19.94
N TRP A 47 -6.71 6.22 -20.07
CA TRP A 47 -6.04 5.55 -18.97
C TRP A 47 -5.28 6.57 -18.10
N PRO A 48 -5.29 6.43 -16.75
CA PRO A 48 -6.13 5.51 -15.98
C PRO A 48 -7.59 5.95 -15.98
N CYS A 49 -8.50 4.98 -16.09
CA CYS A 49 -9.93 5.28 -16.03
C CYS A 49 -10.38 5.53 -14.58
N ARG A 50 -11.57 6.11 -14.39
CA ARG A 50 -12.12 6.41 -13.05
C ARG A 50 -12.27 5.17 -12.18
N LEU A 51 -12.67 4.02 -12.75
CA LEU A 51 -12.83 2.76 -12.01
C LEU A 51 -11.48 2.22 -11.52
N HIS A 52 -10.46 2.24 -12.38
CA HIS A 52 -9.11 1.85 -11.98
C HIS A 52 -8.57 2.77 -10.89
N SER A 53 -8.70 4.09 -11.07
CA SER A 53 -8.25 5.10 -10.10
C SER A 53 -8.92 4.93 -8.73
N ALA A 54 -10.24 4.70 -8.72
CA ALA A 54 -10.99 4.44 -7.49
C ALA A 54 -10.57 3.12 -6.83
N ALA A 55 -10.32 2.07 -7.61
CA ALA A 55 -9.88 0.78 -7.08
C ALA A 55 -8.47 0.87 -6.46
N GLU A 56 -7.53 1.57 -7.10
CA GLU A 56 -6.21 1.82 -6.52
C GLU A 56 -6.30 2.67 -5.24
N GLN A 57 -7.12 3.72 -5.25
CA GLN A 57 -7.33 4.54 -4.06
C GLN A 57 -7.99 3.74 -2.93
N GLY A 58 -8.97 2.89 -3.24
CA GLY A 58 -9.57 1.97 -2.29
C GLY A 58 -8.56 0.98 -1.70
N ALA A 59 -7.60 0.50 -2.50
CA ALA A 59 -6.55 -0.41 -2.03
C ALA A 59 -5.60 0.28 -1.04
N ARG A 60 -5.25 1.54 -1.31
CA ARG A 60 -4.47 2.38 -0.39
C ARG A 60 -5.21 2.58 0.94
N LEU A 61 -6.48 2.96 0.88
CA LEU A 61 -7.33 3.14 2.07
C LEU A 61 -7.47 1.85 2.88
N ALA A 62 -7.66 0.70 2.23
CA ALA A 62 -7.73 -0.59 2.90
C ALA A 62 -6.39 -0.94 3.58
N GLY A 63 -5.26 -0.72 2.91
CA GLY A 63 -3.92 -0.92 3.47
C GLY A 63 -3.65 -0.03 4.68
N ASP A 64 -4.08 1.22 4.65
CA ASP A 64 -3.94 2.16 5.78
C ASP A 64 -4.79 1.75 6.98
N ARG A 65 -5.99 1.20 6.76
CA ARG A 65 -6.86 0.67 7.84
C ARG A 65 -6.26 -0.59 8.49
N HIS A 66 -5.63 -1.44 7.69
CA HIS A 66 -5.00 -2.68 8.17
C HIS A 66 -3.59 -2.47 8.68
N ARG A 67 -2.99 -1.28 8.48
CA ARG A 67 -1.68 -0.96 9.04
C ARG A 67 -1.84 -0.95 10.56
N PRO A 68 -1.29 -1.93 11.29
CA PRO A 68 -1.37 -1.92 12.73
C PRO A 68 -0.73 -0.61 13.18
N THR A 69 -1.50 0.20 13.89
CA THR A 69 -1.03 1.42 14.56
C THR A 69 -0.17 1.01 15.76
N GLY A 70 0.80 0.13 15.54
CA GLY A 70 1.77 -0.26 16.53
C GLY A 70 2.78 0.88 16.70
N PRO A 71 3.29 1.11 17.92
CA PRO A 71 4.33 2.09 18.12
C PRO A 71 5.51 1.74 17.21
N ARG A 72 6.05 2.75 16.50
CA ARG A 72 7.33 2.60 15.82
C ARG A 72 8.31 2.05 16.86
N ARG A 73 8.86 0.87 16.63
CA ARG A 73 10.05 0.45 17.38
C ARG A 73 11.12 1.47 17.02
N ASP A 74 11.40 2.38 17.96
CA ASP A 74 12.65 3.11 17.98
C ASP A 74 13.78 2.08 17.74
N PRO A 75 14.70 2.34 16.80
CA PRO A 75 15.90 1.52 16.72
C PRO A 75 16.60 1.70 18.06
N VAL A 76 16.55 0.64 18.87
CA VAL A 76 17.27 0.55 20.14
C VAL A 76 18.69 0.97 19.88
N ARG A 77 19.03 2.17 20.37
CA ARG A 77 20.40 2.65 20.50
C ARG A 77 21.11 1.57 21.33
N GLY A 78 21.98 0.80 20.66
CA GLY A 78 22.73 -0.27 21.31
C GLY A 78 23.44 0.27 22.56
N PRO A 79 23.62 -0.59 23.59
CA PRO A 79 24.33 -0.17 24.80
C PRO A 79 25.74 0.33 24.44
N PRO A 80 26.25 1.39 25.11
CA PRO A 80 27.59 1.87 24.84
C PRO A 80 28.61 0.78 25.17
N ALA A 81 29.48 0.51 24.20
CA ALA A 81 30.67 -0.29 24.39
C ALA A 81 31.58 0.41 25.41
N GLY A 82 31.91 -0.29 26.50
CA GLY A 82 33.04 0.11 27.32
C GLY A 82 32.91 -0.31 28.76
N GLU A 83 33.34 -1.53 29.08
CA GLU A 83 34.22 -1.73 30.23
C GLU A 83 35.32 -2.70 29.79
N ARG A 84 36.47 -2.10 29.47
CA ARG A 84 37.74 -2.80 29.27
C ARG A 84 38.41 -2.93 30.62
N GLY A 85 38.79 -4.15 30.95
CA GLY A 85 40.03 -4.46 31.67
C GLY A 85 40.03 -4.24 33.17
N GLU A 86 40.36 -5.30 33.89
CA GLU A 86 41.49 -5.25 34.83
C GLU A 86 41.96 -6.69 35.10
N GLY A 87 43.18 -6.97 34.65
CA GLY A 87 43.91 -8.16 35.08
C GLY A 87 44.58 -7.88 36.40
N LEU A 88 44.63 -8.88 37.28
CA LEU A 88 45.69 -8.99 38.26
C LEU A 88 46.19 -10.43 38.30
N ALA A 89 47.39 -10.60 37.77
CA ALA A 89 48.32 -11.64 38.18
C ALA A 89 48.81 -11.34 39.60
N GLY A 90 49.06 -12.38 40.41
CA GLY A 90 49.78 -12.22 41.68
C GLY A 90 49.55 -13.33 42.73
N ASP A 91 50.30 -14.42 42.57
CA ASP A 91 50.76 -15.47 43.52
C ASP A 91 51.26 -14.90 44.89
N PRO A 92 51.75 -15.65 45.93
CA PRO A 92 51.62 -17.07 46.35
C PRO A 92 51.16 -17.24 47.83
N ARG A 93 50.91 -18.48 48.28
CA ARG A 93 51.54 -19.04 49.50
C ARG A 93 51.42 -20.56 49.61
#